data_AF-A0AAN9HP78-F1
#
_entry.id   AF-A0AAN9HP78-F1
#
_cell.length_a   1.000
_cell.length_b   1.000
_cell.length_c   1.000
_cell.angle_alpha   90.00
_cell.angle_beta   90.00
_cell.angle_gamma   90.00
#
_symmetry.space_group_name_H-M   'P 1'
#
loop_
_entity.id
_entity.type
_entity.pdbx_description
1 polymer ?
#
loop_
_entity_poly.entity_id
_entity_poly.type
_entity_poly.pdbx_seq_one_letter_code
_entity_poly.pdbx_strand_id
1 'polypeptide(L)'
;MIISEDKNILEEFSASNQASSLQFVENAKIEGTIFQSFPPDLFKKLSSECIVMQDHHFGISPEKFQSNQKLSSFWEILTTSTDEKDEVYVSTVSSRNYPVTGFQWHPETNAFGWGLTNTPHTEDAIRVTQSAAGFLVSEARKSSNRPNAQEVRDNLIYNYIPTYDGKAGNQAPPPPIARTPMCQCRAAAAPSVPTR
;
A
#
# COMPACT_ATOMS: atom_id res chain seq x y z
N MET A 1 -0.78 -17.45 8.66
CA MET A 1 -1.07 -17.74 10.08
C MET A 1 -2.55 -17.89 10.41
N ILE A 2 -3.43 -16.88 10.20
CA ILE A 2 -4.88 -17.04 10.47
C ILE A 2 -5.64 -17.53 9.23
N ILE A 3 -5.63 -16.77 8.14
CA ILE A 3 -6.31 -17.18 6.89
C ILE A 3 -5.51 -18.26 6.15
N SER A 4 -4.21 -18.05 5.94
CA SER A 4 -3.38 -19.00 5.20
C SER A 4 -3.17 -20.34 5.93
N GLU A 5 -3.40 -20.38 7.24
CA GLU A 5 -3.04 -21.48 8.17
C GLU A 5 -1.61 -22.03 8.02
N ASP A 6 -0.74 -21.24 7.40
CA ASP A 6 0.66 -21.54 7.20
C ASP A 6 1.50 -20.53 7.98
N LYS A 7 2.42 -21.04 8.80
CA LYS A 7 3.36 -20.26 9.61
C LYS A 7 4.60 -19.84 8.82
N ASN A 8 4.87 -20.49 7.70
CA ASN A 8 6.03 -20.27 6.83
C ASN A 8 5.62 -19.63 5.49
N ILE A 9 4.46 -18.95 5.45
CA ILE A 9 3.90 -18.38 4.21
C ILE A 9 4.75 -17.23 3.65
N LEU A 10 5.52 -16.55 4.50
CA LEU A 10 6.31 -15.38 4.11
C LEU A 10 7.59 -15.78 3.37
N GLU A 11 8.07 -14.87 2.54
CA GLU A 11 9.32 -14.93 1.78
C GLU A 11 10.08 -13.61 1.98
N GLU A 12 11.40 -13.63 1.85
CA GLU A 12 12.23 -12.43 1.98
C GLU A 12 12.21 -11.60 0.70
N PHE A 13 12.10 -10.28 0.84
CA PHE A 13 12.15 -9.31 -0.25
C PHE A 13 13.01 -8.09 0.14
N SER A 14 13.67 -7.50 -0.85
CA SER A 14 14.55 -6.33 -0.72
C SER A 14 13.76 -5.05 -1.00
N ALA A 15 12.80 -4.71 -0.13
CA ALA A 15 11.87 -3.60 -0.34
C ALA A 15 11.80 -2.63 0.87
N SER A 16 12.94 -2.41 1.53
CA SER A 16 13.06 -1.43 2.61
C SER A 16 13.43 -0.05 2.06
N ASN A 17 12.84 1.01 2.62
CA ASN A 17 13.06 2.40 2.21
C ASN A 17 13.00 2.59 0.67
N GLN A 18 11.94 2.11 0.01
CA GLN A 18 11.85 2.09 -1.46
C GLN A 18 10.58 2.79 -1.95
N ALA A 19 10.73 3.91 -2.67
CA ALA A 19 9.66 4.42 -3.52
C ALA A 19 9.44 3.48 -4.71
N SER A 20 8.20 3.10 -4.97
CA SER A 20 7.85 2.16 -6.03
C SER A 20 6.51 2.50 -6.68
N SER A 21 6.15 1.70 -7.68
CA SER A 21 4.87 1.72 -8.39
C SER A 21 4.05 0.45 -8.05
N LEU A 22 2.77 0.46 -8.42
CA LEU A 22 1.85 -0.65 -8.28
C LEU A 22 1.51 -1.24 -9.66
N GLN A 23 1.87 -2.49 -9.87
CA GLN A 23 1.58 -3.23 -11.08
C GLN A 23 0.24 -3.94 -10.92
N PHE A 24 -0.80 -3.49 -11.63
CA PHE A 24 -2.11 -4.12 -11.56
C PHE A 24 -2.07 -5.48 -12.24
N VAL A 25 -2.67 -6.48 -11.60
CA VAL A 25 -2.80 -7.80 -12.22
C VAL A 25 -3.82 -7.73 -13.35
N GLU A 26 -3.65 -8.60 -14.36
CA GLU A 26 -4.58 -8.67 -15.47
C GLU A 26 -6.00 -8.97 -14.96
N ASN A 27 -6.99 -8.22 -15.45
CA ASN A 27 -8.41 -8.34 -15.05
C ASN A 27 -8.70 -8.04 -13.56
N ALA A 28 -7.81 -7.35 -12.84
CA ALA A 28 -8.09 -6.90 -11.48
C ALA A 28 -9.40 -6.12 -11.40
N LYS A 29 -10.31 -6.51 -10.50
CA LYS A 29 -11.54 -5.77 -10.27
C LYS A 29 -11.22 -4.43 -9.61
N ILE A 30 -11.52 -3.32 -10.27
CA ILE A 30 -11.33 -1.96 -9.71
C ILE A 30 -12.56 -1.53 -8.92
N GLU A 31 -13.76 -1.79 -9.44
CA GLU A 31 -15.02 -1.42 -8.81
C GLU A 31 -15.18 -2.10 -7.44
N GLY A 32 -15.55 -1.33 -6.42
CA GLY A 32 -15.70 -1.79 -5.04
C GLY A 32 -14.39 -1.90 -4.27
N THR A 33 -13.24 -1.65 -4.91
CA THR A 33 -11.92 -1.68 -4.24
C THR A 33 -11.41 -0.29 -3.94
N ILE A 34 -10.31 -0.21 -3.19
CA ILE A 34 -9.64 1.06 -2.86
C ILE A 34 -9.35 1.92 -4.11
N PHE A 35 -9.01 1.28 -5.23
CA PHE A 35 -8.62 1.98 -6.44
C PHE A 35 -9.77 2.69 -7.16
N GLN A 36 -11.03 2.37 -6.84
CA GLN A 36 -12.17 3.11 -7.37
C GLN A 36 -12.19 4.59 -6.90
N SER A 37 -11.51 4.88 -5.78
CA SER A 37 -11.43 6.23 -5.21
C SER A 37 -10.38 7.11 -5.89
N PHE A 38 -9.52 6.52 -6.73
CA PHE A 38 -8.40 7.23 -7.33
C PHE A 38 -8.85 7.97 -8.60
N PRO A 39 -8.54 9.27 -8.74
CA PRO A 39 -8.77 10.00 -9.97
C PRO A 39 -8.12 9.30 -11.18
N PRO A 40 -8.72 9.30 -12.38
CA PRO A 40 -8.21 8.53 -13.53
C PRO A 40 -6.76 8.88 -13.93
N ASP A 41 -6.33 10.12 -13.74
CA ASP A 41 -4.95 10.55 -13.98
C ASP A 41 -4.00 9.94 -12.95
N LEU A 42 -4.36 9.99 -11.66
CA LEU A 42 -3.55 9.43 -10.57
C LEU A 42 -3.50 7.90 -10.65
N PHE A 43 -4.62 7.25 -10.98
CA PHE A 43 -4.69 5.81 -11.17
C PHE A 43 -3.69 5.32 -12.21
N LYS A 44 -3.53 6.03 -13.33
CA LYS A 44 -2.51 5.70 -14.34
C LYS A 44 -1.09 5.85 -13.79
N LYS A 45 -0.84 6.92 -13.04
CA LYS A 45 0.47 7.18 -12.44
C LYS A 45 0.89 6.13 -11.42
N LEU A 46 -0.07 5.50 -10.72
CA LEU A 46 0.24 4.41 -9.79
C LEU A 46 1.09 3.30 -10.44
N SER A 47 0.90 3.01 -11.73
CA SER A 47 1.63 1.95 -12.43
C SER A 47 2.92 2.37 -13.10
N SER A 48 3.13 3.67 -13.30
CA SER A 48 4.27 4.19 -14.07
C SER A 48 5.23 5.06 -13.25
N GLU A 49 4.77 5.62 -12.13
CA GLU A 49 5.53 6.54 -11.29
C GLU A 49 5.76 5.96 -9.90
N CYS A 50 6.90 6.29 -9.29
CA CYS A 50 7.23 5.79 -7.98
C CYS A 50 6.60 6.68 -6.87
N ILE A 51 5.28 6.57 -6.73
CA ILE A 51 4.44 7.40 -5.84
C ILE A 51 3.85 6.64 -4.65
N VAL A 52 4.29 5.39 -4.41
CA VAL A 52 3.98 4.63 -3.20
C VAL A 52 5.26 4.28 -2.43
N MET A 53 5.17 4.22 -1.11
CA MET A 53 6.29 3.87 -0.24
C MET A 53 6.25 2.39 0.16
N GLN A 54 7.36 1.68 -0.01
CA GLN A 54 7.60 0.34 0.50
C GLN A 54 8.63 0.41 1.63
N ASP A 55 8.36 -0.27 2.75
CA ASP A 55 9.34 -0.46 3.81
C ASP A 55 9.16 -1.81 4.51
N HIS A 56 9.53 -2.90 3.83
CA HIS A 56 9.40 -4.25 4.36
C HIS A 56 10.52 -5.19 3.91
N HIS A 57 10.78 -6.22 4.74
CA HIS A 57 11.72 -7.31 4.44
C HIS A 57 11.03 -8.63 4.08
N PHE A 58 9.72 -8.72 4.28
CA PHE A 58 8.96 -9.93 4.05
C PHE A 58 7.70 -9.63 3.25
N GLY A 59 7.30 -10.59 2.42
CA GLY A 59 6.12 -10.51 1.58
C GLY A 59 5.64 -11.91 1.19
N ILE A 60 4.76 -11.97 0.20
CA ILE A 60 4.28 -13.23 -0.39
C ILE A 60 4.35 -13.07 -1.90
N SER A 61 5.07 -13.96 -2.58
CA SER A 61 5.07 -14.02 -4.04
C SER A 61 3.68 -14.37 -4.59
N PRO A 62 3.32 -13.96 -5.81
CA PRO A 62 2.07 -14.39 -6.44
C PRO A 62 1.93 -15.91 -6.51
N GLU A 63 3.01 -16.65 -6.75
CA GLU A 63 3.01 -18.11 -6.80
C GLU A 63 2.66 -18.74 -5.44
N LYS A 64 3.32 -18.28 -4.37
CA LYS A 64 3.06 -18.77 -3.02
C LYS A 64 1.67 -18.36 -2.52
N PHE A 65 1.20 -17.18 -2.94
CA PHE A 65 -0.17 -16.74 -2.69
C PHE A 65 -1.19 -17.69 -3.33
N GLN A 66 -1.02 -18.01 -4.63
CA GLN A 66 -1.98 -18.81 -5.39
C GLN A 66 -1.97 -20.28 -4.97
N SER A 67 -0.80 -20.83 -4.64
CA SER A 67 -0.67 -22.21 -4.18
C SER A 67 -1.31 -22.45 -2.81
N ASN A 68 -1.46 -21.41 -1.98
CA ASN A 68 -2.23 -21.49 -0.74
C ASN A 68 -3.74 -21.28 -1.00
N GLN A 69 -4.49 -22.39 -1.11
CA GLN A 69 -5.94 -22.36 -1.39
C GLN A 69 -6.76 -21.52 -0.40
N LYS A 70 -6.39 -21.47 0.88
CA LYS A 70 -7.14 -20.68 1.88
C LYS A 70 -6.95 -19.19 1.66
N LEU A 71 -5.73 -18.80 1.30
CA LEU A 71 -5.39 -17.43 0.96
C LEU A 71 -6.07 -17.00 -0.35
N SER A 72 -5.92 -17.77 -1.44
CA SER A 72 -6.45 -17.43 -2.77
C SER A 72 -7.98 -17.53 -2.89
N SER A 73 -8.62 -18.34 -2.05
CA SER A 73 -10.09 -18.37 -1.94
C SER A 73 -10.67 -17.21 -1.13
N PHE A 74 -9.92 -16.64 -0.19
CA PHE A 74 -10.40 -15.51 0.63
C PHE A 74 -10.10 -14.15 -0.03
N TRP A 75 -8.93 -14.04 -0.64
CA TRP A 75 -8.38 -12.81 -1.18
C TRP A 75 -8.30 -12.83 -2.71
N GLU A 76 -8.41 -11.65 -3.30
CA GLU A 76 -8.06 -11.36 -4.68
C GLU A 76 -6.84 -10.43 -4.68
N ILE A 77 -5.84 -10.75 -5.50
CA ILE A 77 -4.70 -9.87 -5.73
C ILE A 77 -5.18 -8.74 -6.64
N LEU A 78 -4.94 -7.49 -6.25
CA LEU A 78 -5.21 -6.33 -7.09
C LEU A 78 -3.94 -5.82 -7.75
N THR A 79 -2.86 -5.74 -6.98
CA THR A 79 -1.56 -5.26 -7.46
C THR A 79 -0.42 -6.10 -6.91
N THR A 80 0.65 -6.16 -7.70
CA THR A 80 1.98 -6.57 -7.28
C THR A 80 2.92 -5.38 -7.29
N SER A 81 4.07 -5.54 -6.66
CA SER A 81 5.20 -4.63 -6.78
C SER A 81 6.48 -5.46 -6.87
N THR A 82 7.58 -4.81 -7.20
CA THR A 82 8.87 -5.45 -7.38
C THR A 82 9.89 -4.86 -6.40
N ASP A 83 10.69 -5.73 -5.80
CA ASP A 83 11.76 -5.34 -4.89
C ASP A 83 13.01 -4.84 -5.65
N GLU A 84 14.08 -4.46 -4.94
CA GLU A 84 15.33 -3.99 -5.56
C GLU A 84 16.08 -5.04 -6.40
N LYS A 85 15.73 -6.33 -6.26
CA LYS A 85 16.32 -7.46 -6.98
C LYS A 85 15.44 -7.95 -8.14
N ASP A 86 14.43 -7.16 -8.52
CA ASP A 86 13.46 -7.49 -9.54
C ASP A 86 12.52 -8.68 -9.16
N GLU A 87 12.43 -9.04 -7.87
CA GLU A 87 11.53 -10.10 -7.36
C GLU A 87 10.11 -9.54 -7.11
N VAL A 88 9.09 -10.28 -7.54
CA VAL A 88 7.69 -9.83 -7.51
C VAL A 88 6.96 -10.33 -6.27
N TYR A 89 6.30 -9.41 -5.56
CA TYR A 89 5.44 -9.71 -4.41
C TYR A 89 4.05 -9.09 -4.54
N VAL A 90 3.09 -9.68 -3.83
CA VAL A 90 1.73 -9.15 -3.71
C VAL A 90 1.75 -7.85 -2.90
N SER A 91 1.29 -6.74 -3.50
CA SER A 91 1.33 -5.42 -2.88
C SER A 91 -0.04 -4.91 -2.42
N THR A 92 -1.13 -5.31 -3.08
CA THR A 92 -2.49 -4.99 -2.63
C THR A 92 -3.44 -6.17 -2.85
N VAL A 93 -4.27 -6.45 -1.86
CA VAL A 93 -5.32 -7.48 -1.91
C VAL A 93 -6.67 -6.92 -1.45
N SER A 94 -7.75 -7.50 -1.95
CA SER A 94 -9.11 -7.25 -1.46
C SER A 94 -9.80 -8.56 -1.17
N SER A 95 -10.57 -8.61 -0.08
CA SER A 95 -11.34 -9.81 0.23
C SER A 95 -12.48 -9.97 -0.75
N ARG A 96 -12.76 -11.20 -1.16
CA ARG A 96 -13.84 -11.50 -2.10
C ARG A 96 -15.23 -11.22 -1.53
N ASN A 97 -15.39 -11.40 -0.21
CA ASN A 97 -16.69 -11.44 0.45
C ASN A 97 -16.86 -10.42 1.59
N TYR A 98 -15.78 -9.74 1.99
CA TYR A 98 -15.79 -8.84 3.14
C TYR A 98 -15.20 -7.47 2.76
N PRO A 99 -15.60 -6.37 3.43
CA PRO A 99 -15.04 -5.03 3.20
C PRO A 99 -13.66 -4.91 3.86
N VAL A 100 -12.73 -5.79 3.45
CA VAL A 100 -11.35 -5.82 3.96
C VAL A 100 -10.40 -5.67 2.77
N THR A 101 -9.51 -4.69 2.88
CA THR A 101 -8.42 -4.43 1.94
C THR A 101 -7.11 -4.52 2.70
N GLY A 102 -6.13 -5.19 2.11
CA GLY A 102 -4.77 -5.24 2.62
C GLY A 102 -3.82 -4.59 1.62
N PHE A 103 -2.88 -3.79 2.12
CA PHE A 103 -1.79 -3.24 1.32
C PHE A 103 -0.47 -3.48 2.06
N GLN A 104 0.57 -3.78 1.28
CA GLN A 104 1.93 -3.98 1.78
C GLN A 104 2.73 -2.66 1.81
N TRP A 105 2.31 -1.69 1.02
CA TRP A 105 2.86 -0.34 0.92
C TRP A 105 2.26 0.61 1.97
N HIS A 106 2.88 1.75 2.20
CA HIS A 106 2.52 2.70 3.27
C HIS A 106 1.89 3.99 2.72
N PRO A 107 0.56 4.05 2.50
CA PRO A 107 -0.12 5.24 1.99
C PRO A 107 0.04 6.47 2.90
N GLU A 108 0.20 6.29 4.21
CA GLU A 108 0.29 7.35 5.22
C GLU A 108 1.61 8.13 5.15
N THR A 109 2.69 7.45 4.78
CA THR A 109 4.06 8.00 4.89
C THR A 109 4.29 9.12 3.90
N ASN A 110 3.67 9.08 2.71
CA ASN A 110 3.81 10.13 1.70
C ASN A 110 3.47 11.53 2.25
N ALA A 111 2.44 11.65 3.09
CA ALA A 111 2.02 12.94 3.65
C ALA A 111 2.61 13.24 5.04
N PHE A 112 2.86 12.22 5.85
CA PHE A 112 3.16 12.40 7.28
C PHE A 112 4.55 11.89 7.71
N GLY A 113 5.19 11.02 6.94
CA GLY A 113 6.44 10.37 7.31
C GLY A 113 7.66 10.96 6.60
N TRP A 114 8.49 11.69 7.35
CA TRP A 114 9.68 12.39 6.81
C TRP A 114 11.01 11.79 7.27
N GLY A 115 10.98 10.62 7.92
CA GLY A 115 12.18 9.95 8.45
C GLY A 115 12.96 9.15 7.40
N LEU A 116 12.27 8.60 6.40
CA LEU A 116 12.85 7.76 5.36
C LEU A 116 13.20 8.58 4.12
N THR A 117 14.44 8.47 3.65
CA THR A 117 15.00 9.31 2.58
C THR A 117 14.32 9.15 1.23
N ASN A 118 13.76 7.98 0.95
CA ASN A 118 13.18 7.67 -0.35
C ASN A 118 11.64 7.79 -0.35
N THR A 119 11.04 8.31 0.72
CA THR A 119 9.59 8.53 0.75
C THR A 119 9.18 9.52 -0.34
N PRO A 120 8.18 9.19 -1.19
CA PRO A 120 7.72 10.11 -2.21
C PRO A 120 6.81 11.19 -1.60
N HIS A 121 7.21 12.46 -1.77
CA HIS A 121 6.50 13.64 -1.28
C HIS A 121 5.99 14.55 -2.40
N THR A 122 5.86 14.04 -3.62
CA THR A 122 5.29 14.79 -4.75
C THR A 122 3.79 15.03 -4.55
N GLU A 123 3.22 16.01 -5.26
CA GLU A 123 1.77 16.27 -5.20
C GLU A 123 0.95 15.00 -5.47
N ASP A 124 1.33 14.21 -6.47
CA ASP A 124 0.66 12.94 -6.77
C ASP A 124 0.80 11.92 -5.64
N ALA A 125 1.97 11.81 -5.00
CA ALA A 125 2.15 10.94 -3.84
C ALA A 125 1.27 11.36 -2.64
N ILE A 126 1.07 12.67 -2.43
CA ILE A 126 0.13 13.17 -1.42
C ILE A 126 -1.32 12.82 -1.79
N ARG A 127 -1.68 12.93 -3.07
CA ARG A 127 -3.01 12.53 -3.57
C ARG A 127 -3.28 11.04 -3.38
N VAL A 128 -2.24 10.18 -3.40
CA VAL A 128 -2.36 8.76 -3.04
C VAL A 128 -2.84 8.61 -1.59
N THR A 129 -2.19 9.28 -0.63
CA THR A 129 -2.61 9.26 0.79
C THR A 129 -4.06 9.68 0.95
N GLN A 130 -4.44 10.79 0.30
CA GLN A 130 -5.78 11.35 0.39
C GLN A 130 -6.84 10.41 -0.19
N SER A 131 -6.55 9.77 -1.33
CA SER A 131 -7.48 8.82 -1.98
C SER A 131 -7.66 7.57 -1.11
N ALA A 132 -6.57 7.00 -0.59
CA ALA A 132 -6.62 5.86 0.32
C ALA A 132 -7.41 6.15 1.60
N ALA A 133 -7.15 7.30 2.24
CA ALA A 133 -7.89 7.73 3.44
C ALA A 133 -9.37 7.99 3.12
N GLY A 134 -9.65 8.63 1.98
CA GLY A 134 -11.02 8.87 1.50
C GLY A 134 -11.81 7.58 1.33
N PHE A 135 -11.22 6.56 0.72
CA PHE A 135 -11.82 5.24 0.58
C PHE A 135 -12.12 4.61 1.94
N LEU A 136 -11.14 4.55 2.85
CA LEU A 136 -11.32 3.96 4.18
C LEU A 136 -12.49 4.61 4.94
N VAL A 137 -12.56 5.95 4.94
CA VAL A 137 -13.65 6.67 5.61
C VAL A 137 -14.98 6.43 4.89
N SER A 138 -14.99 6.31 3.56
CA SER A 138 -16.20 5.98 2.80
C SER A 138 -16.76 4.60 3.15
N GLU A 139 -15.90 3.59 3.34
CA GLU A 139 -16.31 2.25 3.78
C GLU A 139 -16.80 2.26 5.22
N ALA A 140 -16.10 2.96 6.13
CA ALA A 140 -16.51 3.09 7.53
C ALA A 140 -17.90 3.72 7.69
N ARG A 141 -18.28 4.67 6.82
CA ARG A 141 -19.62 5.30 6.81
C ARG A 141 -20.76 4.35 6.46
N LYS A 142 -20.49 3.21 5.83
CA LYS A 142 -21.50 2.18 5.55
C LYS A 142 -21.93 1.43 6.81
N SER A 143 -21.18 1.54 7.90
CA SER A 143 -21.52 0.92 9.17
C SER A 143 -22.67 1.63 9.88
N SER A 144 -23.62 0.84 10.38
CA SER A 144 -24.70 1.30 11.27
C SER A 144 -24.25 1.44 12.73
N ASN A 145 -22.99 1.15 13.06
CA ASN A 145 -22.48 1.23 14.43
C ASN A 145 -22.63 2.66 15.00
N ARG A 146 -23.25 2.79 16.16
CA ARG A 146 -23.44 4.06 16.90
C ARG A 146 -23.15 3.80 18.39
N PRO A 147 -21.87 3.85 18.80
CA PRO A 147 -21.49 3.61 20.19
C PRO A 147 -21.98 4.70 21.14
N ASN A 148 -21.91 4.44 22.45
CA ASN A 148 -22.25 5.42 23.47
C ASN A 148 -21.37 6.68 23.35
N ALA A 149 -21.98 7.86 23.37
CA ALA A 149 -21.25 9.12 23.14
C ALA A 149 -20.18 9.43 24.19
N GLN A 150 -20.38 9.03 25.44
CA GLN A 150 -19.38 9.20 26.49
C GLN A 150 -18.21 8.25 26.27
N GLU A 151 -18.50 6.97 26.00
CA GLU A 151 -17.47 5.98 25.68
C GLU A 151 -16.63 6.40 24.47
N VAL A 152 -17.24 6.96 23.41
CA VAL A 152 -16.50 7.51 22.28
C VAL A 152 -15.55 8.62 22.75
N ARG A 153 -16.06 9.62 23.48
CA ARG A 153 -15.24 10.75 23.96
C ARG A 153 -14.05 10.29 24.78
N ASP A 154 -14.23 9.28 25.63
CA ASP A 154 -13.18 8.77 26.50
C ASP A 154 -12.11 7.97 25.73
N ASN A 155 -12.42 7.47 24.53
CA ASN A 155 -11.52 6.68 23.69
C ASN A 155 -10.96 7.42 22.45
N LEU A 156 -11.27 8.70 22.24
CA LEU A 156 -10.73 9.46 21.12
C LEU A 156 -9.21 9.68 21.26
N ILE A 157 -8.50 9.71 20.12
CA ILE A 157 -7.05 9.98 20.07
C ILE A 157 -6.67 11.33 20.70
N TYR A 158 -7.63 12.27 20.83
CA TYR A 158 -7.42 13.57 21.48
C TYR A 158 -7.08 13.49 22.97
N ASN A 159 -7.33 12.34 23.62
CA ASN A 159 -6.99 12.12 25.02
C ASN A 159 -5.51 11.73 25.23
N TYR A 160 -4.74 11.60 24.15
CA TYR A 160 -3.36 11.12 24.19
C TYR A 160 -2.41 12.19 23.62
N ILE A 161 -1.24 12.31 24.24
CA ILE A 161 -0.17 13.22 23.80
C ILE A 161 0.92 12.36 23.15
N PRO A 162 1.18 12.52 21.84
CA PRO A 162 2.28 11.81 21.20
C PRO A 162 3.62 12.37 21.67
N THR A 163 4.65 11.51 21.70
CA THR A 163 6.03 11.93 21.95
C THR A 163 6.72 12.14 20.60
N TYR A 164 7.50 13.21 20.48
CA TYR A 164 8.31 13.45 19.29
C TYR A 164 9.45 12.43 19.19
N ASP A 165 9.44 11.62 18.13
CA ASP A 165 10.44 10.59 17.85
C ASP A 165 11.28 10.87 16.58
N GLY A 166 10.95 11.91 15.80
CA GLY A 166 11.61 12.20 14.53
C GLY A 166 13.11 12.52 14.60
N LYS A 167 13.63 12.97 15.76
CA LYS A 167 15.08 13.19 15.97
C LYS A 167 15.81 11.94 16.48
N ALA A 168 15.08 10.99 17.08
CA ALA A 168 15.64 9.75 17.60
C ALA A 168 15.90 8.70 16.49
N GLY A 169 15.87 9.12 15.23
CA GLY A 169 16.29 8.28 14.12
C GLY A 169 17.73 7.82 14.31
N ASN A 170 17.92 6.50 14.32
CA ASN A 170 19.13 5.88 13.77
C ASN A 170 19.24 6.13 12.24
N GLN A 171 18.76 7.27 11.75
CA GLN A 171 18.62 7.60 10.34
C GLN A 171 19.09 9.04 10.14
N ALA A 172 19.91 9.22 9.09
CA ALA A 172 20.58 10.47 8.75
C ALA A 172 19.58 11.64 8.65
N PRO A 173 20.02 12.89 8.93
CA PRO A 173 19.17 14.05 8.74
C PRO A 173 18.58 14.09 7.32
N PRO A 174 17.31 14.51 7.17
CA PRO A 174 16.70 14.60 5.86
C PRO A 174 17.58 15.51 4.98
N PRO A 175 17.88 15.11 3.73
CA PRO A 175 18.60 15.98 2.83
C PRO A 175 17.85 17.31 2.70
N PRO A 176 18.55 18.43 2.43
CA PRO A 176 17.88 19.66 2.03
C PRO A 176 16.89 19.32 0.91
N ILE A 177 15.79 20.09 0.78
CA ILE A 177 14.75 19.95 -0.26
C ILE A 177 15.41 20.04 -1.64
N ALA A 178 16.05 18.95 -2.04
CA ALA A 178 16.59 18.68 -3.33
C ALA A 178 15.42 18.14 -4.11
N ARG A 179 15.34 18.53 -5.38
CA ARG A 179 14.44 17.88 -6.33
C ARG A 179 14.60 16.39 -6.14
N THR A 180 13.54 15.71 -5.66
CA THR A 180 13.51 14.26 -5.57
C THR A 180 14.03 13.77 -6.92
N PRO A 181 15.14 13.03 -6.99
CA PRO A 181 15.57 12.45 -8.24
C PRO A 181 14.34 11.74 -8.81
N MET A 182 14.04 11.94 -10.09
CA MET A 182 13.01 11.14 -10.74
C MET A 182 13.37 9.69 -10.46
N CYS A 183 12.65 9.05 -9.54
CA CYS A 183 12.80 7.65 -9.28
C CYS A 183 12.40 7.00 -10.59
N GLN A 184 13.40 6.50 -11.33
CA GLN A 184 13.16 5.77 -12.55
C GLN A 184 12.58 4.44 -12.10
N CYS A 185 11.26 4.39 -11.94
CA CYS A 185 10.54 3.13 -11.91
C CYS A 185 10.97 2.42 -13.20
N ARG A 186 11.72 1.32 -13.07
CA ARG A 186 11.95 0.42 -14.20
C ARG A 186 10.57 -0.01 -14.64
N ALA A 187 10.15 0.42 -15.83
CA ALA A 187 8.86 0.01 -16.36
C ALA A 187 8.83 -1.52 -16.39
N ALA A 188 7.91 -2.12 -15.64
CA ALA A 188 7.63 -3.54 -15.82
C ALA A 188 7.22 -3.74 -17.28
N ALA A 189 7.78 -4.76 -17.93
CA ALA A 189 7.39 -5.09 -19.29
C ALA A 189 5.88 -5.30 -19.34
N ALA A 190 5.19 -4.58 -20.23
CA ALA A 190 3.76 -4.79 -20.45
C ALA A 190 3.54 -6.27 -20.83
N PRO A 191 2.51 -6.95 -20.27
CA PRO A 191 2.18 -8.29 -20.69
C PRO A 191 1.92 -8.31 -22.20
N SER A 192 2.60 -9.21 -22.92
CA SER A 192 2.42 -9.36 -24.37
C SER A 192 0.99 -9.81 -24.63
N VAL A 193 0.18 -8.91 -25.20
CA VAL A 193 -1.15 -9.23 -25.72
C VAL A 193 -0.97 -10.25 -26.85
N PRO A 194 -1.51 -11.48 -26.74
CA PRO A 194 -1.51 -12.40 -27.85
C PRO A 194 -2.44 -11.84 -28.92
N THR A 195 -1.86 -11.42 -30.06
CA THR A 195 -2.64 -11.12 -31.26
C THR A 195 -3.39 -12.39 -31.68
N ARG A 196 -4.72 -12.33 -31.68
CA ARG A 196 -5.54 -13.25 -32.48
C ARG A 196 -5.48 -12.87 -33.94
#